data_AF-A0A550HB14-F1
#
_entry.id   AF-A0A550HB14-F1
#
_cell.length_a   1.000
_cell.length_b   1.000
_cell.length_c   1.000
_cell.angle_alpha   90.00
_cell.angle_beta   90.00
_cell.angle_gamma   90.00
#
_symmetry.space_group_name_H-M   'P 1'
#
loop_
_entity.id
_entity.type
_entity.pdbx_description
1 polymer ?
#
loop_
_entity_poly.entity_id
_entity_poly.type
_entity_poly.pdbx_seq_one_letter_code
_entity_poly.pdbx_strand_id
1 'polypeptide(L)'
;MGSNVTKAKPLTDIQKETLLYLIGFVKEFYYQPSYDEMCEHFGIKSKHAMYERLKAIEKKGWIEIPYGGKRAIVITCDAIDLYEMEMRSDANN
;
A
#
# COMPACT_ATOMS: atom_id res chain seq x y z
N MET A 1 16.58 15.58 9.87
CA MET A 1 15.12 15.45 10.06
C MET A 1 14.77 14.00 9.77
N GLY A 2 14.97 13.12 10.74
CA GLY A 2 14.60 11.71 10.61
C GLY A 2 13.16 11.57 11.07
N SER A 3 12.26 11.24 10.15
CA SER A 3 10.84 11.02 10.45
C SER A 3 10.70 9.87 11.44
N ASN A 4 10.31 10.20 12.66
CA ASN A 4 9.99 9.24 13.70
C ASN A 4 8.71 8.52 13.25
N VAL A 5 8.82 7.24 12.87
CA VAL A 5 7.76 6.45 12.22
C VAL A 5 6.55 6.32 13.15
N THR A 6 5.63 7.27 13.06
CA THR A 6 4.24 7.14 13.51
C THR A 6 3.37 8.09 12.72
N LYS A 7 2.90 7.68 11.54
CA LYS A 7 1.69 8.31 10.98
C LYS A 7 0.59 8.10 12.02
N ALA A 8 -0.09 9.18 12.45
CA ALA A 8 -1.05 9.17 13.55
C ALA A 8 -2.30 8.27 13.36
N LYS A 9 -2.41 7.54 12.25
CA LYS A 9 -3.58 6.74 11.89
C LYS A 9 -3.20 5.27 11.67
N PRO A 10 -3.54 4.39 12.64
CA PRO A 10 -3.22 2.96 12.52
C PRO A 10 -3.94 2.34 11.32
N LEU A 11 -3.25 1.48 10.57
CA LEU A 11 -3.85 0.62 9.56
C LEU A 11 -4.48 -0.60 10.24
N THR A 12 -5.56 -1.13 9.66
CA THR A 12 -6.02 -2.49 10.03
C THR A 12 -5.09 -3.51 9.37
N ASP A 13 -5.08 -4.75 9.84
CA ASP A 13 -4.21 -5.80 9.28
C ASP A 13 -4.38 -5.95 7.76
N ILE A 14 -5.63 -6.04 7.30
CA ILE A 14 -5.97 -6.11 5.87
C ILE A 14 -5.45 -4.91 5.07
N GLN A 15 -5.47 -3.71 5.66
CA GLN A 15 -4.99 -2.50 5.00
C GLN A 15 -3.47 -2.45 4.97
N LYS A 16 -2.81 -2.90 6.03
CA LYS A 16 -1.36 -3.05 6.11
C LYS A 16 -0.89 -4.07 5.07
N GLU A 17 -1.51 -5.24 5.01
CA GLU A 17 -1.23 -6.28 4.02
C GLU A 17 -1.38 -5.75 2.58
N THR A 18 -2.46 -5.02 2.30
CA THR A 18 -2.67 -4.39 0.98
C THR A 18 -1.59 -3.37 0.65
N LEU A 19 -1.16 -2.57 1.64
CA LEU A 19 -0.08 -1.60 1.47
C LEU A 19 1.26 -2.29 1.21
N LEU A 20 1.58 -3.35 1.96
CA LEU A 20 2.83 -4.09 1.81
C LEU A 20 2.90 -4.79 0.43
N TYR A 21 1.81 -5.42 -0.01
CA TYR A 21 1.72 -5.98 -1.36
C TYR A 21 1.97 -4.93 -2.43
N LEU A 22 1.31 -3.78 -2.34
CA LEU A 22 1.46 -2.69 -3.31
C LEU A 22 2.92 -2.23 -3.41
N ILE A 23 3.59 -2.03 -2.28
CA ILE A 23 4.98 -1.58 -2.24
C ILE A 23 5.92 -2.66 -2.79
N GLY A 24 5.75 -3.91 -2.36
CA GLY A 24 6.53 -5.05 -2.84
C GLY A 24 6.42 -5.19 -4.36
N PHE A 25 5.20 -5.13 -4.89
CA PHE A 25 4.94 -5.20 -6.32
C PHE A 25 5.65 -4.07 -7.08
N VAL A 26 5.55 -2.82 -6.61
CA VAL A 26 6.22 -1.68 -7.27
C VAL A 26 7.74 -1.83 -7.21
N LYS A 27 8.30 -2.36 -6.12
CA LYS A 27 9.74 -2.60 -6.00
C LYS A 27 10.25 -3.70 -6.95
N GLU A 28 9.44 -4.72 -7.19
CA GLU A 28 9.77 -5.84 -8.06
C GLU A 28 9.61 -5.49 -9.55
N PHE A 29 8.48 -4.84 -9.90
CA PHE A 29 8.08 -4.66 -11.29
C PHE A 29 8.28 -3.23 -11.83
N TYR A 30 8.60 -2.26 -10.97
CA TYR A 30 8.78 -0.84 -11.30
C TYR A 30 7.52 -0.14 -11.86
N TYR A 31 6.35 -0.74 -11.72
CA TYR A 31 5.05 -0.15 -12.03
C TYR A 31 3.98 -0.57 -11.01
N GLN A 32 2.89 0.18 -10.92
CA GLN A 32 1.79 -0.13 -10.00
C GLN A 32 0.93 -1.29 -10.51
N PRO A 33 0.48 -2.20 -9.62
CA PRO A 33 -0.49 -3.21 -10.00
C PRO A 33 -1.81 -2.55 -10.40
N SER A 34 -2.53 -3.20 -11.32
CA SER A 34 -3.91 -2.88 -11.66
C SER A 34 -4.87 -3.31 -10.55
N TYR A 35 -6.08 -2.76 -10.59
CA TYR A 35 -7.15 -3.19 -9.68
C TYR A 35 -7.51 -4.66 -9.87
N ASP A 36 -7.34 -5.21 -11.08
CA ASP A 36 -7.59 -6.63 -11.35
C ASP A 36 -6.55 -7.53 -10.68
N GLU A 37 -5.25 -7.24 -10.85
CA GLU A 37 -4.16 -7.98 -10.20
C GLU A 37 -4.29 -7.94 -8.67
N MET A 38 -4.63 -6.77 -8.12
CA MET A 38 -4.89 -6.62 -6.69
C MET A 38 -6.12 -7.43 -6.26
N CYS A 39 -7.22 -7.38 -7.01
CA CYS A 39 -8.41 -8.19 -6.70
C CYS A 39 -8.11 -9.68 -6.72
N GLU A 40 -7.36 -10.16 -7.71
CA GLU A 40 -6.96 -11.56 -7.84
C GLU A 40 -6.09 -12.00 -6.64
N HIS A 41 -5.07 -11.20 -6.30
CA HIS A 41 -4.19 -11.48 -5.16
C HIS A 41 -4.94 -11.59 -3.83
N PHE A 42 -5.89 -10.69 -3.58
CA PHE A 42 -6.64 -10.62 -2.31
C PHE A 42 -7.97 -11.39 -2.32
N GLY A 43 -8.31 -12.10 -3.40
CA GLY A 43 -9.59 -12.79 -3.54
C GLY A 43 -10.82 -11.86 -3.48
N ILE A 44 -10.69 -10.60 -3.89
CA ILE A 44 -11.77 -9.61 -3.87
C ILE A 44 -12.58 -9.68 -5.16
N LYS A 45 -13.91 -9.76 -5.02
CA LYS A 45 -14.84 -9.95 -6.14
C LYS A 45 -15.06 -8.72 -7.02
N SER A 46 -14.68 -7.52 -6.58
CA SER A 46 -14.92 -6.30 -7.37
C SER A 46 -13.81 -5.24 -7.23
N LYS A 47 -13.53 -4.55 -8.33
CA LYS A 47 -12.58 -3.43 -8.37
C LYS A 47 -13.02 -2.27 -7.47
N HIS A 48 -14.34 -2.08 -7.29
CA HIS A 48 -14.85 -1.05 -6.40
C HIS A 48 -14.49 -1.34 -4.94
N ALA A 49 -14.60 -2.59 -4.48
CA ALA A 49 -14.19 -2.95 -3.12
C ALA A 49 -12.68 -2.76 -2.90
N MET A 50 -11.86 -3.07 -3.91
CA MET A 50 -10.43 -2.77 -3.88
C MET A 50 -10.16 -1.25 -3.83
N TYR A 51 -10.86 -0.49 -4.67
CA TYR A 51 -10.79 0.97 -4.67
C TYR A 51 -11.14 1.58 -3.31
N GLU A 52 -12.26 1.18 -2.69
CA GLU A 52 -12.65 1.66 -1.36
C GLU A 52 -11.59 1.34 -0.29
N ARG A 53 -10.99 0.14 -0.38
CA ARG A 53 -9.88 -0.24 0.50
C ARG A 53 -8.67 0.69 0.31
N LEU A 54 -8.29 0.97 -0.93
CA LEU A 54 -7.21 1.91 -1.25
C LEU A 54 -7.53 3.34 -0.79
N LYS A 55 -8.78 3.81 -0.95
CA LYS A 55 -9.24 5.12 -0.44
C LYS A 55 -9.16 5.21 1.08
N ALA A 56 -9.43 4.11 1.80
CA ALA A 56 -9.26 4.08 3.25
C ALA A 56 -7.78 4.20 3.65
N ILE A 57 -6.86 3.59 2.90
CA ILE A 57 -5.40 3.71 3.09
C ILE A 57 -4.95 5.14 2.77
N GLU A 58 -5.42 5.73 1.67
CA GLU A 58 -5.15 7.12 1.28
C GLU A 58 -5.66 8.11 2.34
N LYS A 59 -6.87 7.93 2.88
CA LYS A 59 -7.41 8.78 3.95
C LYS A 59 -6.55 8.76 5.24
N LYS A 60 -5.80 7.67 5.42
CA LYS A 60 -4.80 7.54 6.49
C LYS A 60 -3.46 8.16 6.11
N GLY A 61 -3.24 8.37 4.82
CA GLY A 61 -2.17 9.15 4.20
C GLY A 61 -0.99 8.30 3.73
N TRP A 62 -1.12 6.97 3.72
CA TRP A 62 -0.01 6.08 3.37
C TRP A 62 0.26 6.03 1.86
N ILE A 63 -0.75 6.35 1.06
CA ILE A 63 -0.67 6.47 -0.39
C ILE A 63 -1.46 7.70 -0.84
N GLU A 64 -1.25 8.11 -2.08
CA GLU A 64 -2.07 9.10 -2.78
C GLU A 64 -2.53 8.53 -4.13
N ILE A 65 -3.78 8.78 -4.50
CA ILE A 65 -4.39 8.34 -5.75
C ILE A 65 -4.76 9.58 -6.57
N PRO A 66 -3.89 10.03 -7.49
CA PRO A 66 -4.13 11.20 -8.32
C PRO A 66 -5.44 11.07 -9.12
N TYR A 67 -6.20 12.16 -9.17
CA TYR A 67 -7.43 12.20 -9.96
C TYR A 67 -7.14 12.00 -11.45
N GLY A 68 -7.89 11.10 -12.10
CA GLY A 68 -7.79 10.85 -13.54
C GLY A 68 -6.58 9.99 -13.99
N GLY A 69 -5.68 9.62 -13.07
CA GLY A 69 -4.53 8.78 -13.39
C GLY A 69 -4.88 7.29 -13.40
N LYS A 70 -4.89 6.65 -14.59
CA LYS A 70 -4.95 5.18 -14.67
C LYS A 70 -3.67 4.60 -14.07
N ARG A 71 -3.79 3.70 -13.10
CA ARG A 71 -2.66 3.11 -12.34
C ARG A 71 -1.78 4.12 -11.60
N ALA A 72 -2.24 5.35 -11.40
CA ALA A 72 -1.50 6.31 -10.60
C ALA A 72 -1.76 6.01 -9.11
N ILE A 73 -0.78 5.39 -8.45
CA ILE A 73 -0.71 5.32 -6.99
C ILE A 73 0.68 5.79 -6.60
N VAL A 74 0.73 6.82 -5.75
CA VAL A 74 1.96 7.36 -5.19
C VAL A 74 2.13 6.80 -3.79
N ILE A 75 3.26 6.17 -3.55
CA ILE A 75 3.63 5.62 -2.24
C ILE A 75 4.35 6.71 -1.45
N THR A 76 3.93 6.95 -0.21
CA THR A 76 4.58 7.94 0.65
C THR A 76 5.87 7.39 1.27
N CYS A 77 6.80 8.25 1.66
CA CYS A 77 8.03 7.82 2.35
C CYS A 77 7.74 7.01 3.62
N ASP A 78 6.75 7.43 4.41
CA ASP A 78 6.34 6.70 5.62
C ASP A 78 5.91 5.25 5.31
N ALA A 79 5.26 5.05 4.17
CA ALA A 79 4.85 3.71 3.73
C ALA A 79 6.05 2.86 3.32
N ILE A 80 7.05 3.45 2.66
CA ILE A 80 8.32 2.78 2.36
C ILE A 80 9.03 2.40 3.67
N ASP A 81 9.13 3.31 4.63
CA ASP A 81 9.76 3.04 5.93
C ASP A 81 9.10 1.86 6.64
N LEU A 82 7.75 1.83 6.67
CA LEU A 82 6.98 0.72 7.22
C LEU A 82 7.31 -0.61 6.52
N TYR A 83 7.38 -0.61 5.18
CA TYR A 83 7.72 -1.80 4.40
C TYR A 83 9.12 -2.31 4.73
N GLU A 84 10.14 -1.44 4.73
CA GLU A 84 11.51 -1.82 5.05
C GLU A 84 11.65 -2.39 6.47
N MET A 85 10.90 -1.85 7.43
CA MET A 85 10.88 -2.35 8.81
C MET A 85 10.26 -3.75 8.91
N GLU A 86 9.18 -4.01 8.18
CA GLU A 86 8.53 -5.33 8.18
C GLU A 86 9.47 -6.40 7.60
N MET A 87 10.08 -6.12 6.45
CA MET A 87 10.98 -7.06 5.78
C MET A 87 12.23 -7.37 6.61
N ARG A 88 12.74 -6.40 7.38
CA ARG A 88 13.85 -6.62 8.33
C ARG A 88 13.46 -7.50 9.52
N SER A 89 12.19 -7.50 9.90
CA SER A 89 11.68 -8.32 11.00
C SER A 89 11.58 -9.78 10.56
N ASP A 90 11.09 -10.02 9.34
CA ASP A 90 10.99 -11.37 8.75
C ASP A 90 12.36 -12.00 8.48
N ALA A 91 13.39 -11.19 8.21
CA ALA A 91 14.76 -11.68 7.96
C ALA A 91 15.53 -12.11 9.24
N ASN A 92 15.05 -11.74 10.44
CA ASN A 92 15.72 -12.00 11.72
C ASN A 92 15.04 -13.11 12.54
N ASN A 93 14.08 -13.84 11.97
CA ASN A 93 13.37 -14.95 12.60
C ASN A 93 13.53 -16.23 11.77
#